data_AF-A0A836VZ77-F1
#
_entry.id   AF-A0A836VZ77-F1
#
_cell.length_a   1.000
_cell.length_b   1.000
_cell.length_c   1.000
_cell.angle_alpha   90.00
_cell.angle_beta   90.00
_cell.angle_gamma   90.00
#
_symmetry.space_group_name_H-M   'P 1'
#
loop_
_entity.id
_entity.type
_entity.pdbx_description
1 polymer ?
#
loop_
_entity_poly.entity_id
_entity_poly.type
_entity_poly.pdbx_seq_one_letter_code
_entity_poly.pdbx_strand_id
1 'polypeptide(L)'
;MGLAYYVDSHSIFRFVCHRRSFRYRQRLGTDEVMTQWRWVIEKCGMRVWHALSPQAKGKAERPYRWLQDRLVRRYAHERVTEIEPAREILHQALYLTAAL
;
A
#
# COMPACT_ATOMS: atom_id res chain seq x y z
N MET A 1 15.98 -10.20 -6.22
CA MET A 1 15.01 -10.03 -7.33
C MET A 1 13.74 -9.50 -6.72
N GLY A 2 13.52 -8.18 -6.78
CA GLY A 2 12.52 -7.49 -5.96
C GLY A 2 11.10 -7.60 -6.50
N LEU A 3 10.14 -7.90 -5.60
CA LEU A 3 8.72 -7.68 -5.85
C LEU A 3 8.46 -6.20 -6.15
N ALA A 4 7.44 -5.92 -6.95
CA ALA A 4 7.03 -4.55 -7.23
C ALA A 4 6.33 -3.93 -6.01
N TYR A 5 6.53 -2.63 -5.76
CA TYR A 5 5.99 -1.89 -4.63
C TYR A 5 4.81 -1.02 -5.10
N TYR A 6 3.59 -1.35 -4.64
CA TYR A 6 2.37 -0.63 -5.00
C TYR A 6 2.06 0.47 -3.98
N VAL A 7 1.90 1.72 -4.44
CA VAL A 7 1.81 2.90 -3.57
C VAL A 7 0.73 3.86 -4.03
N ASP A 8 0.19 4.62 -3.08
CA ASP A 8 -0.71 5.71 -3.40
C ASP A 8 -0.06 6.79 -4.28
N SER A 9 -0.87 7.51 -5.06
CA SER A 9 -0.41 8.64 -5.89
C SER A 9 -0.29 9.94 -5.07
N HIS A 10 0.19 9.85 -3.84
CA HIS A 10 0.38 11.00 -2.96
C HIS A 10 1.68 11.74 -3.30
N SER A 11 1.70 13.05 -3.08
CA SER A 11 2.87 13.94 -3.29
C SER A 11 4.17 13.52 -2.58
N ILE A 12 4.09 12.66 -1.56
CA ILE A 12 5.25 12.12 -0.84
C ILE A 12 5.98 11.08 -1.69
N PHE A 13 5.22 10.26 -2.41
CA PHE A 13 5.73 9.14 -3.20
C PHE A 13 5.95 9.53 -4.66
N ARG A 14 5.14 10.47 -5.16
CA ARG A 14 5.06 10.88 -6.55
C ARG A 14 5.18 12.39 -6.65
N PHE A 15 5.92 12.90 -7.63
CA PHE A 15 5.89 14.32 -7.94
C PHE A 15 4.55 14.68 -8.62
N VAL A 16 3.62 15.20 -7.84
CA VAL A 16 2.30 15.62 -8.32
C VAL A 16 2.31 17.13 -8.59
N CYS A 17 2.40 17.49 -9.87
CA CYS A 17 2.30 18.88 -10.32
C CYS A 17 0.84 19.18 -10.68
N HIS A 18 0.13 19.96 -9.86
CA HIS A 18 -1.24 20.38 -10.16
C HIS A 18 -1.20 21.45 -11.25
N ARG A 19 -1.81 21.17 -12.42
CA ARG A 19 -1.70 21.95 -13.67
C ARG A 19 -2.12 23.42 -13.64
N ARG A 20 -2.40 24.04 -12.50
CA ARG A 20 -2.78 25.45 -12.40
C ARG A 20 -2.28 26.09 -11.10
N SER A 21 -1.15 26.77 -11.18
CA SER A 21 -0.80 27.82 -10.22
C SER A 21 -0.80 29.17 -10.93
N PHE A 22 -1.68 30.09 -10.52
CA PHE A 22 -1.78 31.43 -11.10
C PHE A 22 -0.48 32.25 -10.93
N ARG A 23 0.33 31.93 -9.90
CA ARG A 23 1.55 32.64 -9.53
C ARG A 23 2.86 32.00 -9.98
N TYR A 24 2.85 30.77 -10.47
CA TYR A 24 4.09 30.07 -10.83
C TYR A 24 3.96 29.40 -12.20
N ARG A 25 4.91 29.68 -13.09
CA ARG A 25 5.01 29.06 -14.40
C ARG A 25 5.74 27.72 -14.22
N GLN A 26 4.98 26.63 -14.25
CA GLN A 26 5.53 25.28 -14.05
C GLN A 26 6.43 24.92 -15.23
N ARG A 27 7.68 24.54 -14.93
CA ARG A 27 8.66 24.08 -15.93
C ARG A 27 8.70 22.56 -16.08
N LEU A 28 8.21 21.83 -15.07
CA LEU A 28 8.28 20.38 -15.00
C LEU A 28 6.87 19.77 -14.92
N GLY A 29 6.64 18.74 -15.72
CA GLY A 29 5.44 17.90 -15.73
C GLY A 29 5.35 16.95 -14.53
N THR A 30 4.16 16.36 -14.35
CA THR A 30 3.93 15.28 -13.38
C THR A 30 4.85 14.10 -13.68
N ASP A 31 5.49 13.52 -12.66
CA ASP A 31 6.49 12.43 -12.75
C ASP A 31 7.85 12.77 -13.37
N GLU A 32 8.12 14.02 -13.73
CA GLU A 32 9.45 14.38 -14.27
C GLU A 32 10.54 14.37 -13.20
N VAL A 33 10.17 14.49 -11.92
CA VAL A 33 11.12 14.47 -10.80
C VAL A 33 11.04 13.15 -10.06
N MET A 34 12.18 12.48 -9.97
CA MET A 34 12.35 11.31 -9.12
C MET A 34 12.44 11.76 -7.65
N THR A 35 11.54 11.25 -6.80
CA THR A 35 11.59 11.50 -5.36
C THR A 35 12.75 10.72 -4.71
N GLN A 36 13.31 11.23 -3.62
CA GLN A 36 14.36 10.54 -2.85
C GLN A 36 13.92 9.13 -2.43
N TRP A 37 12.65 9.00 -2.05
CA TRP A 37 12.04 7.73 -1.68
C TRP A 37 12.03 6.73 -2.86
N ARG A 38 11.62 7.16 -4.06
CA ARG A 38 11.61 6.30 -5.26
C ARG A 38 13.02 5.83 -5.60
N TRP A 39 14.01 6.71 -5.47
CA TRP A 39 15.41 6.38 -5.72
C TRP A 39 15.93 5.26 -4.82
N VAL A 40 15.59 5.27 -3.53
CA VAL A 40 15.97 4.21 -2.58
C VAL A 40 15.35 2.86 -2.98
N ILE A 41 14.08 2.85 -3.37
CA ILE A 41 13.39 1.62 -3.77
C ILE A 41 13.94 1.04 -5.08
N GLU A 42 14.21 1.90 -6.07
CA GLU A 42 14.83 1.46 -7.32
C GLU A 42 16.26 0.94 -7.09
N LYS A 43 17.02 1.54 -6.15
CA LYS A 43 18.32 1.00 -5.71
C LYS A 43 18.22 -0.37 -5.06
N CYS A 44 17.13 -0.67 -4.35
CA CYS A 44 16.86 -2.00 -3.83
C CYS A 44 16.44 -3.02 -4.93
N GLY A 45 16.39 -2.60 -6.21
CA GLY A 45 16.00 -3.45 -7.33
C GLY A 45 14.51 -3.75 -7.39
N MET A 46 13.67 -2.91 -6.77
CA MET A 46 12.22 -3.02 -6.78
C MET A 46 11.61 -1.98 -7.73
N ARG A 47 10.52 -2.35 -8.42
CA ARG A 47 9.76 -1.43 -9.28
C ARG A 47 8.62 -0.78 -8.52
N VAL A 48 8.45 0.54 -8.64
CA VAL A 48 7.34 1.27 -8.01
C VAL A 48 6.15 1.38 -8.97
N TRP A 49 4.96 1.06 -8.49
CA TRP A 49 3.69 1.30 -9.19
C TRP A 49 2.80 2.21 -8.36
N HIS A 50 2.32 3.29 -8.97
CA HIS A 50 1.40 4.22 -8.32
C HIS A 50 -0.06 3.87 -8.60
N ALA A 51 -0.92 4.06 -7.61
CA ALA A 51 -2.36 3.95 -7.74
C ALA A 51 -2.88 5.11 -8.60
N LEU A 52 -3.11 4.85 -9.88
CA LEU A 52 -3.60 5.85 -10.84
C LEU A 52 -5.08 6.17 -10.67
N SER A 53 -5.84 5.35 -9.93
CA SER A 53 -7.26 5.56 -9.67
C SER A 53 -7.67 5.10 -8.27
N PRO A 54 -8.67 5.75 -7.65
CA PRO A 54 -9.28 5.28 -6.41
C PRO A 54 -9.83 3.85 -6.50
N GLN A 55 -10.30 3.44 -7.69
CA GLN A 55 -10.83 2.10 -7.94
C GLN A 55 -9.71 1.04 -7.86
N ALA A 56 -8.56 1.31 -8.47
CA ALA A 56 -7.40 0.41 -8.40
C ALA A 56 -6.90 0.27 -6.96
N LYS A 57 -6.81 1.39 -6.23
CA LYS A 57 -6.49 1.40 -4.80
C LYS A 57 -7.48 0.55 -4.00
N GLY A 58 -8.78 0.76 -4.20
CA GLY A 58 -9.82 0.00 -3.53
C GLY A 58 -9.79 -1.51 -3.82
N LYS A 59 -9.42 -1.93 -5.04
CA LYS A 59 -9.26 -3.37 -5.35
C LYS A 59 -8.15 -4.02 -4.53
N ALA A 60 -7.01 -3.35 -4.38
CA ALA A 60 -5.90 -3.86 -3.58
C ALA A 60 -6.20 -3.82 -2.08
N GLU A 61 -6.89 -2.78 -1.59
CA GLU A 61 -7.17 -2.59 -0.15
C GLU A 61 -8.32 -3.47 0.39
N ARG A 62 -9.29 -3.83 -0.45
CA ARG A 62 -10.49 -4.59 -0.03
C ARG A 62 -10.16 -5.96 0.62
N PRO A 63 -9.28 -6.80 0.05
CA PRO A 63 -8.90 -8.07 0.69
C PRO A 63 -8.27 -7.88 2.07
N TYR A 64 -7.40 -6.88 2.22
CA TYR A 64 -6.78 -6.57 3.50
C TYR A 64 -7.79 -6.11 4.53
N ARG A 65 -8.75 -5.27 4.13
CA ARG A 65 -9.84 -4.83 5.03
C ARG A 65 -10.68 -6.02 5.50
N TRP A 66 -11.06 -6.90 4.57
CA TRP A 66 -11.82 -8.11 4.92
C TRP A 66 -11.05 -9.01 5.89
N LEU A 67 -9.75 -9.20 5.68
CA LEU A 67 -8.89 -9.96 6.58
C LEU A 67 -8.83 -9.33 7.97
N GLN A 68 -8.64 -8.01 8.05
CA GLN A 68 -8.61 -7.26 9.31
C GLN A 68 -9.92 -7.38 10.08
N ASP A 69 -11.06 -7.19 9.41
CA ASP A 69 -12.38 -7.31 10.02
C ASP A 69 -12.64 -8.72 10.56
N ARG A 70 -12.21 -9.75 9.81
CA ARG A 70 -12.36 -11.15 10.21
C ARG A 70 -11.46 -11.52 11.39
N LEU A 71 -10.22 -11.03 11.42
CA LEU A 71 -9.28 -11.26 12.52
C LEU A 71 -9.81 -10.69 13.83
N VAL A 72 -10.28 -9.43 13.82
CA VAL A 72 -10.83 -8.79 15.03
C VAL A 72 -12.01 -9.59 15.60
N ARG A 73 -12.92 -10.07 14.74
CA ARG A 73 -14.05 -10.90 15.16
C ARG A 73 -13.62 -12.24 15.72
N ARG A 74 -12.61 -12.87 15.11
CA ARG A 74 -12.06 -14.14 15.58
C ARG A 74 -11.38 -13.99 16.94
N TYR A 75 -10.55 -12.96 17.11
CA TYR A 75 -9.91 -12.65 18.40
C TYR A 75 -10.94 -12.39 19.50
N ALA A 76 -12.01 -11.66 19.20
CA ALA A 76 -13.08 -11.41 20.16
C ALA A 76 -13.84 -12.71 20.54
N HIS A 77 -14.11 -13.57 19.55
CA HIS A 77 -14.78 -14.86 19.79
C HIS A 77 -13.92 -15.81 20.64
N GLU A 78 -12.63 -15.89 20.36
CA GLU A 78 -11.68 -16.75 21.05
C GLU A 78 -11.11 -16.12 22.34
N ARG A 79 -11.54 -14.90 22.69
CA ARG A 79 -11.13 -14.13 23.89
C ARG A 79 -9.62 -14.03 24.04
N VAL A 80 -8.93 -13.77 22.94
CA VAL A 80 -7.48 -13.69 22.91
C VAL A 80 -7.01 -12.43 23.62
N THR A 81 -6.22 -12.59 24.67
CA THR A 81 -5.60 -11.49 25.44
C THR A 81 -4.09 -11.43 25.31
N GLU A 82 -3.47 -12.48 24.77
CA GLU A 82 -2.02 -12.64 24.65
C GLU A 82 -1.57 -12.61 23.18
N ILE A 83 -0.32 -12.20 22.95
CA ILE A 83 0.24 -12.02 21.60
C ILE A 83 0.46 -13.34 20.88
N GLU A 84 0.88 -14.41 21.57
CA GLU A 84 1.22 -15.66 20.88
C GLU A 84 0.02 -16.39 20.28
N PRO A 85 -1.12 -16.57 20.99
CA PRO A 85 -2.34 -17.09 20.36
C PRO A 85 -2.83 -16.20 19.22
N ALA A 86 -2.68 -14.87 19.34
CA ALA A 86 -3.05 -13.95 18.26
C ALA A 86 -2.20 -14.17 17.00
N ARG A 87 -0.89 -14.42 17.17
CA ARG A 87 0.04 -14.68 16.06
C ARG A 87 -0.33 -15.98 15.34
N GLU A 88 -0.68 -17.05 16.07
CA GLU A 88 -1.11 -18.32 15.47
C GLU A 88 -2.37 -18.15 14.59
N ILE A 89 -3.38 -17.46 15.11
CA ILE A 89 -4.61 -17.16 14.39
C ILE A 89 -4.34 -16.31 13.13
N LEU A 90 -3.44 -15.33 13.22
CA LEU A 90 -3.01 -14.53 12.07
C LEU A 90 -2.39 -15.41 10.98
N HIS A 91 -1.47 -16.31 11.34
CA HIS A 91 -0.84 -17.21 10.40
C HIS A 91 -1.84 -18.15 9.73
N GLN A 92 -2.80 -18.69 10.50
CA GLN A 92 -3.88 -19.51 9.96
C GLN A 92 -4.76 -18.73 8.98
N ALA A 93 -5.12 -17.48 9.32
CA ALA A 93 -5.92 -16.64 8.45
C ALA A 93 -5.20 -16.34 7.12
N LEU A 94 -3.89 -16.05 7.16
CA LEU A 94 -3.09 -15.82 5.95
C LEU A 94 -3.02 -17.07 5.07
N TYR A 95 -2.79 -18.26 5.66
CA TYR A 95 -2.74 -19.52 4.91
C TYR A 95 -4.05 -19.82 4.18
N LEU A 96 -5.18 -19.66 4.87
CA LEU A 96 -6.51 -19.89 4.29
C LEU A 96 -6.84 -18.91 3.16
N THR A 97 -6.35 -17.66 3.26
CA THR A 97 -6.61 -16.64 2.24
C THR A 97 -5.69 -16.78 1.02
N ALA A 98 -4.51 -17.39 1.19
CA ALA A 98 -3.57 -17.68 0.10
C ALA A 98 -3.91 -18.97 -0.67
N ALA A 99 -4.73 -19.85 -0.10
CA ALA A 99 -5.15 -21.12 -0.69
C ALA A 99 -6.44 -21.03 -1.54
N LEU A 100 -7.03 -19.84 -1.67
CA LEU A 100 -8.21 -19.53 -2.49
C LEU A 100 -7.81 -18.66 -3.69
#